data_AF-A0A4Y7JXA4-F1
#
_entry.id   AF-A0A4Y7JXA4-F1
#
_cell.length_a   1.000
_cell.length_b   1.000
_cell.length_c   1.000
_cell.angle_alpha   90.00
_cell.angle_beta   90.00
_cell.angle_gamma   90.00
#
_symmetry.space_group_name_H-M   'P 1'
#
loop_
_entity.id
_entity.type
_entity.pdbx_description
1 polymer ?
#
loop_
_entity_poly.entity_id
_entity_poly.type
_entity_poly.pdbx_seq_one_letter_code
_entity_poly.pdbx_strand_id
1 'polypeptide(L)'
;MLTLPLKSRNMKTPTGIKITSTLVFIFILFFVGYIYSLHIDSPILRNSFSTTSKNTKSLIQRKESPKRLEIPLNCLNGNLTNTCPISYSGTLISSTKTVENSLPSTKTCPDYFRWIHEDLWPWRNTGITKEMVMRANRTANFRLVTVNGKAYLEMYEKAFQTRDTFTLWGILQLLRRYPGKLPDLDLMFDCVDWPVVSSSEYKQPNATAPPPVFRYCADDSTLDIVFPDWSFWGWPEINIKPWDTLLEELKEGNRKKKWIEREPYAYWKGNPEVAETRKDLLKCNVSDKQDWGARLYAQDWGHEIQKGFQQSNLADQCTHRYKIYIEGSAWSVSEKYILACDSLTLLVKPLYYDFFTRSLEPMKHYWPVKVDDKCRSIKFAVDWGNRHKQKVQDIGKASSDFVHKNLTMDFVYDYMFHLLNEYAKLLTYRPTIPPNSVELCSETMACPANGVEKNFMMASMVKYPSDSGPCIMPPPFDPPSFRSVRSKKEQSVRKVEMWENKFWSSQIK
;
A
#
# COMPACT_ATOMS: atom_id res chain seq x y z
N MET A 1 29.78 -48.60 5.48
CA MET A 1 30.11 -49.76 4.61
C MET A 1 29.20 -50.89 5.03
N LEU A 2 28.07 -51.09 4.34
CA LEU A 2 27.19 -52.26 4.44
C LEU A 2 26.15 -52.15 3.32
N THR A 3 26.33 -53.01 2.33
CA THR A 3 25.52 -53.24 1.13
C THR A 3 24.35 -54.16 1.44
N LEU A 4 23.15 -53.84 0.94
CA LEU A 4 22.02 -54.76 0.73
C LEU A 4 21.20 -54.27 -0.49
N PRO A 5 20.44 -55.14 -1.18
CA PRO A 5 20.55 -55.31 -2.63
C PRO A 5 19.35 -54.83 -3.45
N LEU A 6 19.62 -54.68 -4.75
CA LEU A 6 18.70 -54.40 -5.86
C LEU A 6 17.56 -55.45 -5.95
N LYS A 7 16.32 -54.96 -6.02
CA LYS A 7 15.14 -55.73 -6.43
C LYS A 7 14.60 -55.14 -7.72
N SER A 8 14.66 -55.90 -8.82
CA SER A 8 14.13 -55.51 -10.12
C SER A 8 12.59 -55.43 -10.08
N ARG A 9 12.03 -54.36 -10.65
CA ARG A 9 10.62 -54.26 -10.99
C ARG A 9 10.48 -54.35 -12.51
N ASN A 10 9.74 -55.37 -12.96
CA ASN A 10 9.32 -55.55 -14.33
C ASN A 10 8.48 -54.35 -14.81
N MET A 11 8.89 -53.74 -15.92
CA MET A 11 8.08 -52.82 -16.72
C MET A 11 6.90 -53.59 -17.33
N LYS A 12 5.67 -53.16 -17.02
CA LYS A 12 4.50 -53.50 -17.84
C LYS A 12 4.39 -52.48 -18.97
N THR A 13 4.27 -52.98 -20.20
CA THR A 13 3.92 -52.23 -21.41
C THR A 13 2.52 -51.62 -21.30
N PRO A 14 2.25 -50.42 -21.86
CA PRO A 14 0.91 -49.87 -21.92
C PRO A 14 0.12 -50.55 -23.05
N THR A 15 -1.04 -51.09 -22.69
CA THR A 15 -2.08 -51.56 -23.60
C THR A 15 -2.62 -50.40 -24.44
N GLY A 16 -2.73 -50.63 -25.76
CA GLY A 16 -3.23 -49.67 -26.73
C GLY A 16 -4.66 -49.20 -26.43
N ILE A 17 -4.86 -47.88 -26.55
CA ILE A 17 -6.16 -47.23 -26.47
C ILE A 17 -6.93 -47.59 -27.75
N LYS A 18 -7.99 -48.40 -27.63
CA LYS A 18 -8.99 -48.57 -28.69
C LYS A 18 -9.81 -47.29 -28.78
N ILE A 19 -9.50 -46.45 -29.76
CA ILE A 19 -10.33 -45.30 -30.14
C ILE A 19 -11.61 -45.87 -30.75
N THR A 20 -12.74 -45.67 -30.06
CA THR A 20 -14.06 -46.08 -30.55
C THR A 20 -14.48 -45.19 -31.71
N SER A 21 -15.07 -45.81 -32.75
CA SER A 21 -15.54 -45.16 -34.00
C SER A 21 -16.36 -43.88 -33.79
N THR A 22 -17.03 -43.77 -32.65
CA THR A 22 -17.83 -42.61 -32.23
C THR A 22 -17.01 -41.34 -31.99
N LEU A 23 -15.78 -41.44 -31.47
CA LEU A 23 -14.91 -40.28 -31.20
C LEU A 23 -14.35 -39.69 -32.49
N VAL A 24 -14.08 -40.53 -33.49
CA VAL A 24 -13.62 -40.08 -34.82
C VAL A 24 -14.76 -39.36 -35.55
N PHE A 25 -15.99 -39.84 -35.43
CA PHE A 25 -17.16 -39.22 -36.06
C PHE A 25 -17.48 -37.83 -35.48
N ILE A 26 -17.33 -37.66 -34.16
CA ILE A 26 -17.52 -36.36 -33.49
C ILE A 26 -16.43 -35.37 -33.95
N PHE A 27 -15.18 -35.81 -34.06
CA PHE A 27 -14.09 -34.95 -34.54
C PHE A 27 -14.29 -34.50 -35.98
N ILE A 28 -14.81 -35.37 -36.86
CA ILE A 28 -15.15 -35.03 -38.25
C ILE A 28 -16.29 -34.01 -38.31
N LEU A 29 -17.32 -34.13 -37.48
CA LEU A 29 -18.43 -33.16 -37.44
C LEU A 29 -17.97 -31.76 -37.00
N PHE A 30 -17.09 -31.67 -36.02
CA PHE A 30 -16.51 -30.38 -35.60
C PHE A 30 -15.59 -29.79 -36.67
N PHE A 31 -14.81 -30.62 -37.38
CA PHE A 31 -13.93 -30.15 -38.44
C PHE A 31 -14.69 -29.65 -39.68
N VAL A 32 -15.77 -30.34 -40.06
CA VAL A 32 -16.66 -29.92 -41.16
C VAL A 32 -17.44 -28.66 -40.78
N GLY A 33 -17.91 -28.53 -39.55
CA GLY A 33 -18.56 -27.29 -39.06
C GLY A 33 -17.61 -26.08 -39.01
N TYR A 34 -16.34 -26.31 -38.65
CA TYR A 34 -15.31 -25.26 -38.65
C TYR A 34 -14.99 -24.77 -40.06
N ILE A 35 -14.83 -25.69 -41.03
CA ILE A 35 -14.62 -25.34 -42.44
C ILE A 35 -15.86 -24.63 -43.03
N TYR A 36 -17.08 -25.03 -42.65
CA TYR A 36 -18.29 -24.35 -43.09
C TYR A 36 -18.40 -22.92 -42.53
N SER A 37 -17.94 -22.68 -41.29
CA SER A 37 -17.90 -21.33 -40.70
C SER A 37 -16.89 -20.39 -41.36
N LEU A 38 -15.84 -20.94 -41.98
CA LEU A 38 -14.83 -20.19 -42.73
C LEU A 38 -15.25 -19.90 -44.18
N HIS A 39 -16.45 -20.31 -44.61
CA HIS A 39 -16.99 -20.10 -45.95
C HIS A 39 -18.34 -19.35 -45.99
N ILE A 40 -18.78 -18.79 -44.85
CA ILE A 40 -19.91 -17.84 -44.84
C ILE A 40 -19.36 -16.43 -45.07
N ASP A 41 -19.15 -16.07 -46.33
CA ASP A 41 -19.22 -14.68 -46.77
C ASP A 41 -20.70 -14.31 -46.92
N SER A 42 -21.23 -13.48 -46.02
CA SER A 42 -22.58 -12.93 -46.17
C SER A 42 -22.52 -11.43 -46.49
N PRO A 43 -22.87 -11.02 -47.72
CA PRO A 43 -22.91 -9.64 -48.15
C PRO A 43 -24.26 -9.01 -47.77
N ILE A 44 -24.51 -8.81 -46.47
CA ILE A 44 -25.75 -8.17 -45.99
C ILE A 44 -25.41 -7.14 -44.90
N LEU A 45 -24.63 -6.12 -45.28
CA LEU A 45 -24.67 -4.80 -44.65
C LEU A 45 -24.10 -3.72 -45.57
N ARG A 46 -24.43 -3.80 -46.86
CA ARG A 46 -23.93 -2.86 -47.88
C ARG A 46 -25.06 -2.49 -48.83
N ASN A 47 -26.01 -1.69 -48.34
CA ASN A 47 -26.78 -0.72 -49.14
C ASN A 47 -27.91 -0.10 -48.29
N SER A 48 -27.64 1.06 -47.72
CA SER A 48 -28.64 2.09 -47.48
C SER A 48 -27.89 3.38 -47.14
N PHE A 49 -28.24 4.48 -47.82
CA PHE A 49 -27.62 5.82 -47.79
C PHE A 49 -26.43 6.07 -48.70
N SER A 50 -26.71 6.04 -50.01
CA SER A 50 -26.10 6.95 -50.97
C SER A 50 -26.75 8.33 -50.83
N THR A 51 -26.00 9.30 -50.32
CA THR A 51 -26.25 10.73 -50.52
C THR A 51 -24.91 11.41 -50.77
N THR A 52 -24.65 11.68 -52.05
CA THR A 52 -23.78 12.73 -52.62
C THR A 52 -22.85 13.48 -51.65
N SER A 53 -21.62 12.97 -51.52
CA SER A 53 -20.49 13.73 -50.94
C SER A 53 -19.86 14.63 -52.01
N LYS A 54 -20.05 15.94 -51.87
CA LYS A 54 -19.21 16.95 -52.52
C LYS A 54 -17.86 17.00 -51.79
N ASN A 55 -16.80 16.95 -52.58
CA ASN A 55 -15.41 17.17 -52.21
C ASN A 55 -15.20 18.16 -51.05
N THR A 56 -14.70 17.66 -49.93
CA THR A 56 -13.84 18.45 -49.04
C THR A 56 -12.72 17.54 -48.55
N LYS A 57 -11.50 17.72 -49.09
CA LYS A 57 -10.29 17.10 -48.54
C LYS A 57 -10.03 17.72 -47.16
N SER A 58 -10.59 17.16 -46.08
CA SER A 58 -10.07 17.43 -44.76
C SER A 58 -8.85 16.55 -44.54
N LEU A 59 -7.66 17.16 -44.45
CA LEU A 59 -6.47 16.53 -43.89
C LEU A 59 -6.82 16.02 -42.48
N ILE A 60 -7.16 14.74 -42.36
CA ILE A 60 -7.14 14.05 -41.08
C ILE A 60 -5.66 13.85 -40.76
N GLN A 61 -5.08 14.85 -40.09
CA GLN A 61 -3.81 14.70 -39.40
C GLN A 61 -4.03 13.59 -38.36
N ARG A 62 -3.46 12.40 -38.62
CA ARG A 62 -3.23 11.41 -37.56
C ARG A 62 -2.42 12.14 -36.49
N LYS A 63 -3.08 12.52 -35.39
CA LYS A 63 -2.40 13.01 -34.20
C LYS A 63 -1.65 11.79 -33.65
N GLU A 64 -0.37 11.66 -34.01
CA GLU A 64 0.52 10.74 -33.33
C GLU A 64 0.38 11.03 -31.84
N SER A 65 0.03 10.02 -31.04
CA SER A 65 0.15 10.11 -29.59
C SER A 65 1.58 10.55 -29.28
N PRO A 66 1.81 11.63 -28.52
CA PRO A 66 3.15 12.11 -28.25
C PRO A 66 3.97 10.95 -27.69
N LYS A 67 5.11 10.64 -28.33
CA LYS A 67 6.04 9.61 -27.88
C LYS A 67 6.46 9.99 -26.46
N ARG A 68 5.97 9.24 -25.46
CA ARG A 68 6.34 9.46 -24.06
C ARG A 68 7.84 9.28 -23.92
N LEU A 69 8.51 10.28 -23.38
CA LEU A 69 9.93 10.21 -23.04
C LEU A 69 10.06 9.38 -21.75
N GLU A 70 10.58 8.17 -21.89
CA GLU A 70 11.03 7.39 -20.74
C GLU A 70 12.21 8.13 -20.09
N ILE A 71 12.24 8.19 -18.75
CA ILE A 71 13.39 8.67 -18.01
C ILE A 71 14.32 7.45 -17.81
N PRO A 72 15.41 7.28 -18.60
CA PRO A 72 16.27 6.11 -18.46
C PRO A 72 16.98 6.11 -17.10
N LEU A 73 17.36 4.91 -16.64
CA LEU A 73 18.30 4.73 -15.54
C LEU A 73 19.69 4.50 -16.15
N ASN A 74 20.62 5.44 -15.95
CA ASN A 74 21.96 5.34 -16.56
C ASN A 74 22.97 4.71 -15.58
N CYS A 75 23.25 3.42 -15.76
CA CYS A 75 24.27 2.70 -14.97
C CYS A 75 25.56 2.41 -15.77
N LEU A 76 25.77 3.06 -16.92
CA LEU A 76 26.80 2.67 -17.90
C LEU A 76 28.24 3.06 -17.54
N ASN A 77 28.48 3.78 -16.44
CA ASN A 77 29.83 4.12 -15.99
C ASN A 77 30.10 3.48 -14.62
N GLY A 78 31.08 2.57 -14.57
CA GLY A 78 31.60 2.02 -13.31
C GLY A 78 32.06 3.16 -12.38
N ASN A 79 31.71 3.05 -11.09
CA ASN A 79 31.84 4.05 -10.03
C ASN A 79 30.85 5.24 -10.04
N LEU A 80 29.58 5.02 -10.37
CA LEU A 80 28.48 5.95 -10.03
C LEU A 80 28.15 6.02 -8.53
N THR A 81 29.04 5.54 -7.66
CA THR A 81 28.76 5.38 -6.22
C THR A 81 28.45 6.69 -5.51
N ASN A 82 28.85 7.86 -6.05
CA ASN A 82 28.82 9.10 -5.28
C ASN A 82 28.28 10.35 -6.00
N THR A 83 27.87 10.29 -7.29
CA THR A 83 27.39 11.50 -7.99
C THR A 83 26.27 11.21 -8.98
N CYS A 84 25.30 12.11 -9.05
CA CYS A 84 24.21 12.04 -10.01
C CYS A 84 24.71 12.39 -11.42
N PRO A 85 24.35 11.60 -12.47
CA PRO A 85 24.82 11.85 -13.82
C PRO A 85 24.40 13.24 -14.33
N ILE A 86 25.28 13.91 -15.07
CA ILE A 86 24.97 15.21 -15.72
C ILE A 86 23.74 15.07 -16.65
N SER A 87 23.58 13.91 -17.30
CA SER A 87 22.43 13.60 -18.16
C SER A 87 21.10 13.42 -17.41
N TYR A 88 21.14 13.11 -16.10
CA TYR A 88 19.94 13.05 -15.26
C TYR A 88 19.29 14.44 -15.16
N SER A 89 20.12 15.47 -14.93
CA SER A 89 19.67 16.87 -14.90
C SER A 89 19.08 17.29 -16.25
N GLY A 90 19.74 16.98 -17.37
CA GLY A 90 19.24 17.30 -18.71
C GLY A 90 17.91 16.60 -19.07
N THR A 91 17.74 15.35 -18.64
CA THR A 91 16.52 14.57 -18.92
C THR A 91 15.35 15.04 -18.07
N LEU A 92 15.56 15.33 -16.79
CA LEU A 92 14.54 15.94 -15.95
C LEU A 92 14.15 17.33 -16.45
N ILE A 93 15.12 18.16 -16.86
CA ILE A 93 14.85 19.50 -17.44
C ILE A 93 14.09 19.41 -18.78
N SER A 94 14.38 18.41 -19.61
CA SER A 94 13.60 18.17 -20.85
C SER A 94 12.17 17.71 -20.52
N SER A 95 12.05 16.87 -19.49
CA SER A 95 10.76 16.39 -18.98
C SER A 95 9.95 17.53 -18.35
N THR A 96 10.56 18.46 -17.61
CA THR A 96 9.86 19.62 -17.03
C THR A 96 9.26 20.50 -18.12
N LYS A 97 9.98 20.79 -19.21
CA LYS A 97 9.43 21.53 -20.37
C LYS A 97 8.24 20.83 -21.03
N THR A 98 8.24 19.50 -21.04
CA THR A 98 7.12 18.71 -21.57
C THR A 98 5.93 18.69 -20.60
N VAL A 99 6.22 18.72 -19.30
CA VAL A 99 5.27 18.67 -18.19
C VAL A 99 4.67 20.03 -17.82
N GLU A 100 5.30 21.16 -18.17
CA GLU A 100 4.69 22.50 -18.10
C GLU A 100 3.38 22.58 -18.91
N ASN A 101 3.21 21.70 -19.90
CA ASN A 101 1.98 21.54 -20.69
C ASN A 101 1.03 20.44 -20.15
N SER A 102 1.28 19.87 -18.98
CA SER A 102 0.42 18.83 -18.40
C SER A 102 -0.91 19.41 -17.94
N LEU A 103 -2.00 18.72 -18.30
CA LEU A 103 -3.34 19.14 -17.94
C LEU A 103 -3.56 18.98 -16.42
N PRO A 104 -4.28 19.92 -15.77
CA PRO A 104 -4.76 19.71 -14.41
C PRO A 104 -5.55 18.40 -14.31
N SER A 105 -5.38 17.66 -13.22
CA SER A 105 -6.21 16.48 -12.98
C SER A 105 -7.66 16.91 -12.77
N THR A 106 -8.60 16.15 -13.34
CA THR A 106 -10.04 16.30 -13.06
C THR A 106 -10.52 15.37 -11.96
N LYS A 107 -9.65 14.48 -11.45
CA LYS A 107 -10.00 13.50 -10.43
C LYS A 107 -9.82 14.09 -9.03
N THR A 108 -10.81 13.91 -8.17
CA THR A 108 -10.70 14.25 -6.74
C THR A 108 -9.90 13.18 -6.01
N CYS A 109 -9.04 13.59 -5.08
CA CYS A 109 -8.33 12.65 -4.21
C CYS A 109 -9.31 11.96 -3.22
N PRO A 110 -9.00 10.73 -2.78
CA PRO A 110 -9.71 10.08 -1.68
C PRO A 110 -9.83 10.97 -0.43
N ASP A 111 -10.91 10.79 0.34
CA ASP A 111 -11.19 11.62 1.52
C ASP A 111 -10.09 11.58 2.59
N TYR A 112 -9.25 10.55 2.64
CA TYR A 112 -8.14 10.49 3.59
C TYR A 112 -7.07 11.57 3.36
N PHE A 113 -7.02 12.21 2.19
CA PHE A 113 -6.14 13.34 1.95
C PHE A 113 -6.50 14.56 2.80
N ARG A 114 -7.75 14.65 3.29
CA ARG A 114 -8.17 15.74 4.19
C ARG A 114 -7.34 15.77 5.48
N TRP A 115 -6.79 14.63 5.90
CA TRP A 115 -5.99 14.51 7.11
C TRP A 115 -4.63 15.22 7.02
N ILE A 116 -4.13 15.52 5.82
CA ILE A 116 -2.94 16.37 5.62
C ILE A 116 -3.13 17.73 6.31
N HIS A 117 -4.34 18.31 6.22
CA HIS A 117 -4.64 19.59 6.87
C HIS A 117 -4.55 19.52 8.40
N GLU A 118 -4.94 18.38 8.97
CA GLU A 118 -4.90 18.16 10.42
C GLU A 118 -3.46 17.89 10.89
N ASP A 119 -2.69 17.10 10.14
CA ASP A 119 -1.29 16.79 10.47
C ASP A 119 -0.41 18.04 10.41
N LEU A 120 -0.71 18.97 9.50
CA LEU A 120 0.02 20.24 9.36
C LEU A 120 -0.59 21.40 10.17
N TRP A 121 -1.74 21.17 10.83
CA TRP A 121 -2.44 22.18 11.61
C TRP A 121 -1.56 22.91 12.64
N PRO A 122 -0.64 22.24 13.38
CA PRO A 122 0.16 22.90 14.42
C PRO A 122 0.97 24.10 13.91
N TRP A 123 1.32 24.13 12.63
CA TRP A 123 2.17 25.16 12.03
C TRP A 123 1.41 26.12 11.11
N ARG A 124 0.11 25.94 10.92
CA ARG A 124 -0.68 26.67 9.93
C ARG A 124 -0.61 28.20 10.08
N ASN A 125 -0.57 28.70 11.31
CA ASN A 125 -0.59 30.14 11.59
C ASN A 125 0.80 30.73 11.85
N THR A 126 1.74 29.92 12.35
CA THR A 126 3.08 30.38 12.74
C THR A 126 4.13 30.14 11.65
N GLY A 127 3.84 29.22 10.73
CA GLY A 127 4.84 28.64 9.85
C GLY A 127 5.85 27.77 10.59
N ILE A 128 6.86 27.33 9.83
CA ILE A 128 7.94 26.44 10.24
C ILE A 128 9.27 27.17 10.02
N THR A 129 9.96 27.47 11.12
CA THR A 129 11.28 28.10 11.04
C THR A 129 12.40 27.07 10.88
N LYS A 130 13.57 27.51 10.43
CA LYS A 130 14.75 26.64 10.29
C LYS A 130 15.15 26.03 11.64
N GLU A 131 15.05 26.79 12.73
CA GLU A 131 15.34 26.32 14.08
C GLU A 131 14.40 25.17 14.48
N MET A 132 13.13 25.22 14.08
CA MET A 132 12.17 24.15 14.35
C MET A 132 12.55 22.86 13.63
N VAL A 133 12.90 22.96 12.34
CA VAL A 133 13.40 21.82 11.55
C VAL A 133 14.68 21.26 12.17
N MET A 134 15.62 22.11 12.58
CA MET A 134 16.86 21.63 13.21
C MET A 134 16.63 20.96 14.57
N ARG A 135 15.60 21.33 15.34
CA ARG A 135 15.25 20.63 16.59
C ARG A 135 14.79 19.18 16.37
N ALA A 136 14.22 18.87 15.20
CA ALA A 136 13.82 17.50 14.84
C ALA A 136 15.02 16.55 14.62
N ASN A 137 16.25 17.07 14.47
CA ASN A 137 17.47 16.26 14.35
C ASN A 137 17.67 15.29 15.54
N ARG A 138 17.11 15.60 16.72
CA ARG A 138 17.26 14.75 17.92
C ARG A 138 16.86 13.28 17.70
N THR A 139 15.92 13.02 16.80
CA THR A 139 15.43 11.65 16.53
C THR A 139 15.50 11.26 15.05
N ALA A 140 15.74 12.22 14.15
CA ALA A 140 15.72 11.97 12.72
C ALA A 140 16.82 10.99 12.29
N ASN A 141 16.47 10.04 11.43
CA ASN A 141 17.44 9.21 10.73
C ASN A 141 18.13 10.00 9.61
N PHE A 142 17.39 10.89 8.94
CA PHE A 142 17.95 11.72 7.89
C PHE A 142 17.24 13.06 7.74
N ARG A 143 17.96 14.00 7.14
CA ARG A 143 17.42 15.25 6.61
C ARG A 143 17.44 15.21 5.09
N LEU A 144 16.32 15.54 4.49
CA LEU A 144 16.18 15.64 3.04
C LEU A 144 15.83 17.08 2.66
N VAL A 145 16.57 17.64 1.71
CA VAL A 145 16.30 18.97 1.16
C VAL A 145 16.08 18.85 -0.34
N THR A 146 15.01 19.44 -0.85
CA THR A 146 14.85 19.66 -2.29
C THR A 146 15.19 21.09 -2.64
N VAL A 147 16.04 21.29 -3.65
CA VAL A 147 16.38 22.62 -4.19
C VAL A 147 16.39 22.54 -5.70
N ASN A 148 15.60 23.37 -6.37
CA ASN A 148 15.46 23.42 -7.83
C ASN A 148 15.15 22.04 -8.45
N GLY A 149 14.24 21.29 -7.82
CA GLY A 149 13.82 19.96 -8.28
C GLY A 149 14.83 18.83 -8.08
N LYS A 150 15.95 19.09 -7.39
CA LYS A 150 16.95 18.09 -7.03
C LYS A 150 16.88 17.77 -5.54
N ALA A 151 17.11 16.51 -5.18
CA ALA A 151 17.14 16.07 -3.79
C ALA A 151 18.58 16.01 -3.25
N TYR A 152 18.74 16.41 -2.00
CA TYR A 152 19.99 16.38 -1.25
C TYR A 152 19.74 15.72 0.10
N LEU A 153 20.60 14.78 0.47
CA LEU A 153 20.45 13.93 1.65
C LEU A 153 21.60 14.15 2.61
N GLU A 154 21.29 14.47 3.85
CA GLU A 154 22.21 14.39 4.98
C GLU A 154 21.75 13.22 5.87
N MET A 155 22.52 12.13 5.89
CA MET A 155 22.23 10.97 6.73
C MET A 155 22.79 11.19 8.13
N TYR A 156 21.95 10.99 9.16
CA TYR A 156 22.36 11.04 10.56
C TYR A 156 22.57 9.64 11.14
N GLU A 157 21.62 8.75 10.90
CA GLU A 157 21.67 7.37 11.37
C GLU A 157 20.94 6.43 10.40
N LYS A 158 21.53 5.27 10.14
CA LYS A 158 20.88 4.23 9.31
C LYS A 158 19.66 3.68 10.02
N ALA A 159 18.55 3.55 9.32
CA ALA A 159 17.33 2.99 9.90
C ALA A 159 17.46 1.48 10.14
N PHE A 160 16.55 0.94 10.95
CA PHE A 160 16.36 -0.51 11.04
C PHE A 160 16.05 -1.06 9.64
N GLN A 161 16.80 -2.05 9.18
CA GLN A 161 16.60 -2.65 7.85
C GLN A 161 16.70 -1.60 6.73
N THR A 162 15.97 -1.77 5.61
CA THR A 162 16.00 -0.88 4.44
C THR A 162 14.89 0.19 4.46
N ARG A 163 14.40 0.56 5.65
CA ARG A 163 13.30 1.52 5.80
C ARG A 163 13.63 2.91 5.26
N ASP A 164 14.82 3.41 5.60
CA ASP A 164 15.36 4.66 5.05
C ASP A 164 15.54 4.54 3.54
N THR A 165 16.17 3.47 3.06
CA THR A 165 16.43 3.20 1.64
C THR A 165 15.15 3.25 0.80
N PHE A 166 14.09 2.52 1.16
CA PHE A 166 12.86 2.49 0.36
C PHE A 166 11.99 3.74 0.53
N THR A 167 12.09 4.45 1.65
CA THR A 167 11.48 5.78 1.82
C THR A 167 12.13 6.80 0.89
N LEU A 168 13.47 6.86 0.88
CA LEU A 168 14.25 7.72 -0.01
C LEU A 168 14.00 7.36 -1.48
N TRP A 169 13.97 6.07 -1.81
CA TRP A 169 13.61 5.60 -3.15
C TRP A 169 12.23 6.08 -3.57
N GLY A 170 11.25 6.00 -2.68
CA GLY A 170 9.89 6.48 -2.92
C GLY A 170 9.83 7.98 -3.23
N ILE A 171 10.56 8.80 -2.48
CA ILE A 171 10.65 10.24 -2.71
C ILE A 171 11.31 10.54 -4.07
N LEU A 172 12.36 9.81 -4.46
CA LEU A 172 12.94 9.93 -5.80
C LEU A 172 11.95 9.56 -6.91
N GLN A 173 11.14 8.52 -6.68
CA GLN A 173 10.10 8.15 -7.65
C GLN A 173 9.01 9.23 -7.76
N LEU A 174 8.68 9.91 -6.65
CA LEU A 174 7.79 11.07 -6.68
C LEU A 174 8.38 12.19 -7.56
N LEU A 175 9.67 12.50 -7.41
CA LEU A 175 10.36 13.51 -8.23
C LEU A 175 10.40 13.13 -9.71
N ARG A 176 10.51 11.84 -10.03
CA ARG A 176 10.42 11.34 -11.41
C ARG A 176 9.00 11.40 -11.97
N ARG A 177 7.98 11.19 -11.12
CA ARG A 177 6.57 11.25 -11.51
C ARG A 177 6.10 12.68 -11.74
N TYR A 178 6.57 13.63 -10.92
CA TYR A 178 6.25 15.04 -11.02
C TYR A 178 7.51 15.93 -11.13
N PRO A 179 8.30 15.79 -12.23
CA PRO A 179 9.55 16.55 -12.40
C PRO A 179 9.32 18.05 -12.27
N GLY A 180 10.09 18.70 -11.40
CA GLY A 180 10.09 20.15 -11.18
C GLY A 180 8.80 20.74 -10.58
N LYS A 181 7.82 19.91 -10.22
CA LYS A 181 6.55 20.39 -9.61
C LYS A 181 6.60 20.49 -8.10
N LEU A 182 7.46 19.71 -7.44
CA LEU A 182 7.61 19.78 -6.00
C LEU A 182 8.43 21.04 -5.64
N PRO A 183 7.96 21.88 -4.71
CA PRO A 183 8.70 23.06 -4.29
C PRO A 183 9.99 22.68 -3.57
N ASP A 184 10.86 23.68 -3.38
CA ASP A 184 11.99 23.57 -2.47
C ASP A 184 11.45 23.30 -1.05
N LEU A 185 11.97 22.27 -0.39
CA LEU A 185 11.57 21.89 0.96
C LEU A 185 12.76 21.39 1.78
N ASP A 186 12.61 21.39 3.11
CA ASP A 186 13.61 20.94 4.08
C ASP A 186 12.89 20.15 5.17
N LEU A 187 13.09 18.83 5.19
CA LEU A 187 12.39 17.91 6.09
C LEU A 187 13.35 17.05 6.90
N MET A 188 12.87 16.67 8.09
CA MET A 188 13.48 15.69 8.97
C MET A 188 12.62 14.44 9.00
N PHE A 189 13.21 13.27 8.81
CA PHE A 189 12.49 12.01 8.77
C PHE A 189 13.03 11.05 9.83
N ASP A 190 12.14 10.50 10.64
CA ASP A 190 12.44 9.46 11.62
C ASP A 190 11.77 8.15 11.19
N CYS A 191 12.60 7.13 10.94
CA CYS A 191 12.21 5.84 10.40
C CYS A 191 11.91 4.78 11.46
N VAL A 192 11.90 5.13 12.75
CA VAL A 192 11.62 4.22 13.87
C VAL A 192 10.10 3.99 14.03
N ASP A 193 9.70 3.03 14.85
CA ASP A 193 8.31 2.58 15.02
C ASP A 193 7.41 3.56 15.81
N TRP A 194 7.89 4.27 16.83
CA TRP A 194 7.00 5.03 17.72
C TRP A 194 6.98 6.51 17.40
N PRO A 195 5.81 7.19 17.38
CA PRO A 195 5.78 8.64 17.29
C PRO A 195 6.47 9.29 18.49
N VAL A 196 7.11 10.45 18.28
CA VAL A 196 8.03 11.05 19.27
C VAL A 196 7.67 12.48 19.66
N VAL A 197 6.78 13.15 18.92
CA VAL A 197 6.45 14.56 19.20
C VAL A 197 5.21 14.63 20.08
N SER A 198 5.39 14.51 21.40
CA SER A 198 4.29 14.55 22.38
C SER A 198 3.56 15.90 22.36
N SER A 199 2.27 15.90 22.02
CA SER A 199 1.46 17.12 21.95
C SER A 199 1.34 17.84 23.29
N SER A 200 1.48 17.12 24.41
CA SER A 200 1.40 17.69 25.76
C SER A 200 2.57 18.64 26.08
N GLU A 201 3.74 18.42 25.49
CA GLU A 201 4.92 19.28 25.67
C GLU A 201 4.73 20.65 25.01
N TYR A 202 3.89 20.70 23.96
CA TYR A 202 3.71 21.89 23.12
C TYR A 202 2.41 22.66 23.40
N LYS A 203 1.60 22.22 24.37
CA LYS A 203 0.35 22.88 24.79
C LYS A 203 0.52 23.79 26.02
N GLN A 204 1.72 23.90 26.57
CA GLN A 204 1.97 24.68 27.79
C GLN A 204 2.08 26.20 27.49
N PRO A 205 1.76 27.10 28.45
CA PRO A 205 1.73 28.55 28.23
C PRO A 205 3.03 29.17 27.68
N ASN A 206 4.19 28.55 27.95
CA ASN A 206 5.51 28.98 27.50
C ASN A 206 6.17 27.96 26.55
N ALA A 207 5.39 27.04 25.98
CA ALA A 207 5.95 26.04 25.09
C ALA A 207 6.44 26.66 23.78
N THR A 208 7.58 26.18 23.30
CA THR A 208 8.00 26.47 21.92
C THR A 208 7.08 25.76 20.93
N ALA A 209 7.06 26.17 19.66
CA ALA A 209 6.32 25.45 18.64
C ALA A 209 6.92 24.04 18.40
N PRO A 210 6.11 23.02 18.06
CA PRO A 210 6.58 21.65 17.88
C PRO A 210 7.58 21.54 16.71
N PRO A 211 8.63 20.70 16.80
CA PRO A 211 9.48 20.39 15.66
C PRO A 211 8.71 19.54 14.63
N PRO A 212 8.77 19.84 13.33
CA PRO A 212 8.15 18.99 12.32
C PRO A 212 9.01 17.75 12.07
N VAL A 213 8.47 16.57 12.39
CA VAL A 213 9.12 15.28 12.16
C VAL A 213 8.20 14.42 11.28
N PHE A 214 8.71 13.94 10.15
CA PHE A 214 8.00 12.98 9.31
C PHE A 214 8.21 11.56 9.85
N ARG A 215 7.12 10.80 9.90
CA ARG A 215 7.10 9.40 10.36
C ARG A 215 6.04 8.60 9.61
N TYR A 216 5.98 7.31 9.89
CA TYR A 216 5.02 6.41 9.26
C TYR A 216 3.70 6.27 10.02
N CYS A 217 3.63 6.71 11.29
CA CYS A 217 2.40 6.77 12.07
C CYS A 217 2.42 7.92 13.09
N ALA A 218 1.24 8.21 13.64
CA ALA A 218 1.03 9.05 14.81
C ALA A 218 -0.16 8.52 15.64
N ASP A 219 -0.45 9.17 16.76
CA ASP A 219 -1.65 8.91 17.56
C ASP A 219 -2.26 10.23 18.06
N ASP A 220 -3.43 10.17 18.73
CA ASP A 220 -4.16 11.35 19.22
C ASP A 220 -3.37 12.22 20.21
N SER A 221 -2.25 11.70 20.74
CA SER A 221 -1.38 12.36 21.71
C SER A 221 -0.09 12.90 21.09
N THR A 222 0.21 12.64 19.82
CA THR A 222 1.43 13.09 19.14
C THR A 222 1.18 14.03 17.95
N LEU A 223 2.24 14.67 17.45
CA LEU A 223 2.19 15.69 16.39
C LEU A 223 3.09 15.34 15.19
N ASP A 224 3.54 14.09 15.10
CA ASP A 224 4.35 13.58 14.00
C ASP A 224 3.57 13.66 12.67
N ILE A 225 4.25 14.05 11.60
CA ILE A 225 3.67 14.22 10.26
C ILE A 225 3.68 12.86 9.56
N VAL A 226 2.50 12.32 9.28
CA VAL A 226 2.37 10.95 8.77
C VAL A 226 2.62 10.86 7.27
N PHE A 227 3.55 9.99 6.89
CA PHE A 227 4.03 9.74 5.53
C PHE A 227 3.81 8.25 5.14
N PRO A 228 3.53 7.93 3.86
CA PRO A 228 3.44 6.54 3.42
C PRO A 228 4.69 5.72 3.74
N ASP A 229 4.51 4.51 4.27
CA ASP A 229 5.61 3.68 4.73
C ASP A 229 6.50 3.10 3.60
N TRP A 230 7.73 2.72 3.91
CA TRP A 230 8.71 2.24 2.94
C TRP A 230 8.23 1.02 2.13
N SER A 231 7.35 0.19 2.70
CA SER A 231 6.91 -1.06 2.08
C SER A 231 6.00 -0.85 0.87
N PHE A 232 5.55 0.38 0.60
CA PHE A 232 4.91 0.69 -0.69
C PHE A 232 5.84 0.43 -1.89
N TRP A 233 7.15 0.62 -1.71
CA TRP A 233 8.16 0.34 -2.73
C TRP A 233 8.88 -1.00 -2.52
N GLY A 234 8.73 -1.60 -1.33
CA GLY A 234 9.17 -2.95 -1.03
C GLY A 234 9.78 -3.09 0.36
N TRP A 235 9.84 -4.33 0.84
CA TRP A 235 10.54 -4.69 2.08
C TRP A 235 11.34 -5.99 1.85
N PRO A 236 12.57 -5.86 1.33
CA PRO A 236 13.43 -6.99 0.93
C PRO A 236 13.67 -8.03 2.01
N GLU A 237 13.89 -7.61 3.25
CA GLU A 237 14.31 -8.48 4.36
C GLU A 237 13.27 -9.55 4.70
N ILE A 238 12.00 -9.28 4.39
CA ILE A 238 10.90 -10.23 4.57
C ILE A 238 10.15 -10.50 3.25
N ASN A 239 10.79 -10.18 2.12
CA ASN A 239 10.30 -10.44 0.77
C ASN A 239 8.89 -9.90 0.48
N ILE A 240 8.54 -8.74 1.02
CA ILE A 240 7.31 -8.03 0.66
C ILE A 240 7.58 -7.22 -0.60
N LYS A 241 6.92 -7.63 -1.69
CA LYS A 241 7.06 -7.00 -3.01
C LYS A 241 6.51 -5.56 -3.01
N PRO A 242 6.94 -4.73 -3.98
CA PRO A 242 6.33 -3.43 -4.20
C PRO A 242 4.81 -3.50 -4.34
N TRP A 243 4.16 -2.43 -3.92
CA TRP A 243 2.72 -2.44 -3.66
C TRP A 243 1.87 -2.73 -4.90
N ASP A 244 2.17 -2.16 -6.06
CA ASP A 244 1.40 -2.46 -7.29
C ASP A 244 1.41 -3.96 -7.63
N THR A 245 2.58 -4.59 -7.54
CA THR A 245 2.72 -6.04 -7.77
C THR A 245 1.97 -6.85 -6.72
N LEU A 246 2.15 -6.50 -5.44
CA LEU A 246 1.52 -7.22 -4.33
C LEU A 246 -0.01 -7.05 -4.35
N LEU A 247 -0.52 -5.87 -4.73
CA LEU A 247 -1.94 -5.58 -4.82
C LEU A 247 -2.62 -6.46 -5.88
N GLU A 248 -1.99 -6.67 -7.03
CA GLU A 248 -2.47 -7.62 -8.04
C GLU A 248 -2.40 -9.08 -7.56
N GLU A 249 -1.34 -9.45 -6.85
CA GLU A 249 -1.24 -10.78 -6.23
C GLU A 249 -2.36 -11.02 -5.21
N LEU A 250 -2.70 -10.01 -4.39
CA LEU A 250 -3.81 -10.07 -3.44
C LEU A 250 -5.17 -10.17 -4.14
N LYS A 251 -5.37 -9.46 -5.26
CA LYS A 251 -6.58 -9.61 -6.10
C LYS A 251 -6.71 -11.04 -6.63
N GLU A 252 -5.59 -11.64 -7.07
CA GLU A 252 -5.59 -13.02 -7.51
C GLU A 252 -5.82 -14.00 -6.35
N GLY A 253 -5.16 -13.78 -5.21
CA GLY A 253 -5.38 -14.51 -3.97
C GLY A 253 -6.85 -14.56 -3.56
N ASN A 254 -7.58 -13.44 -3.73
CA ASN A 254 -9.01 -13.38 -3.45
C ASN A 254 -9.86 -14.29 -4.35
N ARG A 255 -9.45 -14.50 -5.60
CA ARG A 255 -10.16 -15.31 -6.60
C ARG A 255 -9.89 -16.81 -6.44
N LYS A 256 -8.81 -17.22 -5.75
CA LYS A 256 -8.44 -18.63 -5.56
C LYS A 256 -9.53 -19.46 -4.87
N LYS A 257 -10.30 -18.85 -3.96
CA LYS A 257 -11.38 -19.51 -3.21
C LYS A 257 -12.59 -18.60 -3.13
N LYS A 258 -13.77 -19.08 -3.56
CA LYS A 258 -15.01 -18.31 -3.44
C LYS A 258 -15.23 -17.95 -1.97
N TRP A 259 -15.66 -16.72 -1.70
CA TRP A 259 -15.78 -16.22 -0.33
C TRP A 259 -16.59 -17.14 0.59
N ILE A 260 -17.69 -17.72 0.09
CA ILE A 260 -18.55 -18.62 0.87
C ILE A 260 -17.84 -19.93 1.29
N GLU A 261 -16.85 -20.37 0.52
CA GLU A 261 -16.07 -21.59 0.76
C GLU A 261 -14.87 -21.34 1.69
N ARG A 262 -14.55 -20.08 2.00
CA ARG A 262 -13.46 -19.72 2.92
C ARG A 262 -13.68 -20.26 4.33
N GLU A 263 -12.57 -20.54 5.01
CA GLU A 263 -12.59 -21.09 6.37
C GLU A 263 -13.37 -20.15 7.30
N PRO A 264 -14.33 -20.66 8.10
CA PRO A 264 -15.25 -19.85 8.89
C PRO A 264 -14.63 -19.33 10.21
N TYR A 265 -13.30 -19.19 10.26
CA TYR A 265 -12.53 -18.82 11.44
C TYR A 265 -11.79 -17.50 11.24
N ALA A 266 -11.52 -16.81 12.34
CA ALA A 266 -10.60 -15.69 12.36
C ALA A 266 -9.17 -16.18 12.24
N TYR A 267 -8.39 -15.52 11.40
CA TYR A 267 -7.01 -15.90 11.12
C TYR A 267 -6.04 -14.76 11.43
N TRP A 268 -4.93 -15.12 12.08
CA TRP A 268 -3.79 -14.26 12.27
C TRP A 268 -2.50 -15.06 12.13
N LYS A 269 -1.53 -14.51 11.41
CA LYS A 269 -0.14 -14.98 11.40
C LYS A 269 0.78 -13.77 11.52
N GLY A 270 1.63 -13.75 12.54
CA GLY A 270 2.51 -12.61 12.79
C GLY A 270 3.51 -12.91 13.90
N ASN A 271 4.54 -12.06 14.02
CA ASN A 271 5.57 -12.23 15.04
C ASN A 271 5.01 -11.78 16.40
N PRO A 272 4.85 -12.67 17.40
CA PRO A 272 4.36 -12.30 18.72
C PRO A 272 5.42 -11.57 19.57
N GLU A 273 6.71 -11.77 19.28
CA GLU A 273 7.80 -11.25 20.14
C GLU A 273 7.98 -9.74 20.06
N VAL A 274 7.39 -9.08 19.06
CA VAL A 274 7.52 -7.63 18.88
C VAL A 274 6.55 -6.81 19.76
N ALA A 275 5.57 -7.45 20.42
CA ALA A 275 4.61 -6.73 21.26
C ALA A 275 3.86 -7.64 22.24
N GLU A 276 3.68 -7.17 23.47
CA GLU A 276 2.92 -7.89 24.50
C GLU A 276 1.45 -8.12 24.09
N THR A 277 0.83 -7.18 23.36
CA THR A 277 -0.54 -7.35 22.85
C THR A 277 -0.70 -8.55 21.90
N ARG A 278 0.37 -8.90 21.16
CA ARG A 278 0.39 -10.06 20.26
C ARG A 278 0.63 -11.37 21.00
N LYS A 279 1.51 -11.36 22.02
CA LYS A 279 1.65 -12.51 22.93
C LYS A 279 0.32 -12.79 23.64
N ASP A 280 -0.38 -11.76 24.07
CA ASP A 280 -1.69 -11.89 24.69
C ASP A 280 -2.75 -12.43 23.70
N LEU A 281 -2.74 -11.99 22.44
CA LEU A 281 -3.63 -12.54 21.40
C LEU A 281 -3.47 -14.07 21.26
N LEU A 282 -2.24 -14.60 21.33
CA LEU A 282 -2.01 -16.04 21.23
C LEU A 282 -2.72 -16.86 22.32
N LYS A 283 -3.05 -16.25 23.46
CA LYS A 283 -3.85 -16.89 24.51
C LYS A 283 -5.29 -17.17 24.07
N CYS A 284 -5.78 -16.61 22.96
CA CYS A 284 -7.07 -16.99 22.39
C CYS A 284 -7.06 -18.37 21.70
N ASN A 285 -5.93 -19.08 21.69
CA ASN A 285 -5.84 -20.46 21.26
C ASN A 285 -5.81 -21.39 22.49
N VAL A 286 -6.98 -21.59 23.13
CA VAL A 286 -7.02 -22.05 24.54
C VAL A 286 -6.97 -23.57 24.71
N SER A 287 -7.79 -24.35 23.99
CA SER A 287 -7.78 -25.82 24.08
C SER A 287 -8.77 -26.49 23.11
N ASP A 288 -8.70 -27.83 22.98
CA ASP A 288 -9.72 -28.65 22.28
C ASP A 288 -11.14 -28.51 22.85
N LYS A 289 -11.27 -28.05 24.11
CA LYS A 289 -12.56 -27.89 24.80
C LYS A 289 -13.13 -26.46 24.69
N GLN A 290 -12.33 -25.49 24.25
CA GLN A 290 -12.73 -24.08 24.18
C GLN A 290 -12.17 -23.43 22.92
N ASP A 291 -13.01 -23.33 21.89
CA ASP A 291 -12.68 -22.67 20.62
C ASP A 291 -13.24 -21.24 20.58
N TRP A 292 -12.33 -20.26 20.53
CA TRP A 292 -12.65 -18.85 20.32
C TRP A 292 -12.92 -18.50 18.85
N GLY A 293 -12.93 -19.49 17.96
CA GLY A 293 -13.10 -19.30 16.52
C GLY A 293 -11.88 -18.65 15.87
N ALA A 294 -10.71 -18.72 16.51
CA ALA A 294 -9.46 -18.09 16.06
C ALA A 294 -8.40 -19.13 15.72
N ARG A 295 -7.63 -18.88 14.65
CA ARG A 295 -6.50 -19.67 14.17
C ARG A 295 -5.29 -18.75 14.13
N LEU A 296 -4.44 -18.88 15.13
CA LEU A 296 -3.35 -17.95 15.42
C LEU A 296 -2.02 -18.65 15.27
N TYR A 297 -1.12 -18.09 14.47
CA TYR A 297 0.15 -18.69 14.13
C TYR A 297 1.30 -17.71 14.37
N ALA A 298 2.33 -18.15 15.10
CA ALA A 298 3.54 -17.35 15.25
C ALA A 298 4.31 -17.33 13.92
N GLN A 299 4.71 -16.13 13.49
CA GLN A 299 5.58 -15.94 12.33
C GLN A 299 7.03 -15.83 12.79
N ASP A 300 7.83 -16.85 12.47
CA ASP A 300 9.27 -16.86 12.68
C ASP A 300 9.98 -16.42 11.40
N TRP A 301 10.46 -15.18 11.37
CA TRP A 301 11.16 -14.64 10.20
C TRP A 301 12.51 -15.31 9.94
N GLY A 302 13.21 -15.77 10.99
CA GLY A 302 14.47 -16.49 10.84
C GLY A 302 14.26 -17.82 10.11
N HIS A 303 13.20 -18.55 10.48
CA HIS A 303 12.82 -19.78 9.80
C HIS A 303 12.37 -19.54 8.35
N GLU A 304 11.57 -18.51 8.10
CA GLU A 304 11.10 -18.21 6.74
C GLU A 304 12.22 -17.81 5.80
N ILE A 305 13.20 -17.03 6.27
CA ILE A 305 14.39 -16.70 5.46
C ILE A 305 15.10 -17.98 5.02
N GLN A 306 15.29 -18.94 5.92
CA GLN A 306 15.94 -20.22 5.60
C GLN A 306 15.12 -21.09 4.64
N LYS A 307 13.79 -20.95 4.65
CA LYS A 307 12.86 -21.70 3.79
C LYS A 307 12.45 -20.94 2.52
N GLY A 308 12.99 -19.74 2.28
CA GLY A 308 12.63 -18.91 1.12
C GLY A 308 11.19 -18.39 1.15
N PHE A 309 10.67 -18.06 2.33
CA PHE A 309 9.35 -17.43 2.55
C PHE A 309 8.14 -18.23 2.07
N GLN A 310 8.28 -19.56 1.91
CA GLN A 310 7.25 -20.45 1.37
C GLN A 310 5.90 -20.38 2.11
N GLN A 311 5.91 -20.03 3.40
CA GLN A 311 4.69 -19.96 4.21
C GLN A 311 4.26 -18.53 4.56
N SER A 312 4.95 -17.51 4.02
CA SER A 312 4.70 -16.09 4.32
C SER A 312 4.12 -15.29 3.16
N ASN A 313 3.78 -15.94 2.04
CA ASN A 313 3.11 -15.27 0.95
C ASN A 313 1.76 -14.70 1.42
N LEU A 314 1.58 -13.38 1.30
CA LEU A 314 0.39 -12.70 1.81
C LEU A 314 -0.87 -13.03 1.00
N ALA A 315 -0.75 -13.17 -0.33
CA ALA A 315 -1.87 -13.50 -1.20
C ALA A 315 -2.45 -14.89 -0.92
N ASP A 316 -1.62 -15.83 -0.48
CA ASP A 316 -2.04 -17.18 -0.09
C ASP A 316 -2.81 -17.21 1.26
N GLN A 317 -2.80 -16.10 2.01
CA GLN A 317 -3.50 -16.00 3.29
C GLN A 317 -4.93 -15.47 3.18
N CYS A 318 -5.42 -15.11 1.99
CA CYS A 318 -6.81 -14.65 1.76
C CYS A 318 -7.82 -15.82 1.72
N THR A 319 -7.67 -16.80 2.61
CA THR A 319 -8.41 -18.09 2.60
C THR A 319 -9.45 -18.22 3.72
N HIS A 320 -9.49 -17.27 4.64
CA HIS A 320 -10.36 -17.25 5.81
C HIS A 320 -11.40 -16.15 5.69
N ARG A 321 -12.59 -16.33 6.27
CA ARG A 321 -13.65 -15.30 6.24
C ARG A 321 -13.30 -14.07 7.06
N TYR A 322 -12.47 -14.23 8.09
CA TYR A 322 -12.05 -13.14 8.96
C TYR A 322 -10.53 -13.08 9.11
N LYS A 323 -9.98 -11.87 9.11
CA LYS A 323 -8.55 -11.62 9.31
C LYS A 323 -8.38 -10.67 10.49
N ILE A 324 -7.52 -11.01 11.44
CA ILE A 324 -7.30 -10.16 12.61
C ILE A 324 -6.20 -9.16 12.29
N TYR A 325 -6.45 -7.89 12.55
CA TYR A 325 -5.41 -6.86 12.64
C TYR A 325 -5.14 -6.54 14.11
N ILE A 326 -3.86 -6.51 14.45
CA ILE A 326 -3.36 -6.11 15.77
C ILE A 326 -2.00 -5.45 15.60
N GLU A 327 -1.80 -4.37 16.35
CA GLU A 327 -0.56 -3.62 16.38
C GLU A 327 0.65 -4.47 16.80
N GLY A 328 1.82 -4.03 16.37
CA GLY A 328 3.09 -4.61 16.75
C GLY A 328 3.77 -3.72 17.77
N SER A 329 5.05 -3.45 17.53
CA SER A 329 5.84 -2.46 18.25
C SER A 329 5.11 -1.11 18.34
N ALA A 330 4.57 -0.66 17.20
CA ALA A 330 3.61 0.43 17.07
C ALA A 330 2.54 0.06 16.01
N TRP A 331 2.22 0.95 15.07
CA TRP A 331 1.40 0.61 13.90
C TRP A 331 1.99 -0.60 13.16
N SER A 332 1.15 -1.43 12.54
CA SER A 332 1.63 -2.57 11.76
C SER A 332 1.34 -2.40 10.29
N VAL A 333 2.41 -2.50 9.48
CA VAL A 333 2.39 -2.53 8.02
C VAL A 333 1.39 -3.56 7.44
N SER A 334 1.03 -4.59 8.22
CA SER A 334 0.11 -5.65 7.82
C SER A 334 -1.33 -5.19 7.56
N GLU A 335 -1.75 -4.01 8.05
CA GLU A 335 -3.14 -3.54 7.95
C GLU A 335 -3.63 -3.49 6.51
N LYS A 336 -2.89 -2.81 5.62
CA LYS A 336 -3.27 -2.69 4.19
C LYS A 336 -3.36 -4.04 3.47
N TYR A 337 -2.52 -5.01 3.85
CA TYR A 337 -2.55 -6.36 3.27
C TYR A 337 -3.78 -7.15 3.74
N ILE A 338 -4.14 -7.01 5.02
CA ILE A 338 -5.30 -7.65 5.62
C ILE A 338 -6.59 -7.09 5.00
N LEU A 339 -6.71 -5.76 4.89
CA LEU A 339 -7.86 -5.08 4.31
C LEU A 339 -8.07 -5.47 2.83
N ALA A 340 -7.00 -5.78 2.10
CA ALA A 340 -7.07 -6.17 0.68
C ALA A 340 -7.71 -7.56 0.42
N CYS A 341 -7.88 -8.42 1.43
CA CYS A 341 -8.20 -9.85 1.25
C CYS A 341 -9.68 -10.20 1.06
N ASP A 342 -10.63 -9.29 0.79
CA ASP A 342 -12.10 -9.56 0.76
C ASP A 342 -12.65 -10.24 2.05
N SER A 343 -11.83 -10.39 3.09
CA SER A 343 -12.16 -10.96 4.39
C SER A 343 -12.63 -9.85 5.32
N LEU A 344 -13.54 -10.15 6.25
CA LEU A 344 -13.87 -9.19 7.28
C LEU A 344 -12.65 -8.99 8.20
N THR A 345 -12.12 -7.77 8.20
CA THR A 345 -11.03 -7.41 9.09
C THR A 345 -11.57 -7.21 10.51
N LEU A 346 -11.12 -8.04 11.45
CA LEU A 346 -11.34 -7.88 12.88
C LEU A 346 -10.22 -6.99 13.42
N LEU A 347 -10.51 -5.71 13.59
CA LEU A 347 -9.54 -4.68 13.94
C LEU A 347 -9.52 -4.52 15.47
N VAL A 348 -8.50 -5.10 16.12
CA VAL A 348 -8.22 -4.81 17.54
C VAL A 348 -7.95 -3.31 17.64
N LYS A 349 -8.72 -2.61 18.47
CA LYS A 349 -8.74 -1.14 18.55
C LYS A 349 -7.30 -0.59 18.53
N PRO A 350 -6.89 0.09 17.44
CA PRO A 350 -5.53 0.59 17.31
C PRO A 350 -5.32 1.82 18.19
N LEU A 351 -4.09 2.00 18.64
CA LEU A 351 -3.62 3.25 19.23
C LEU A 351 -3.12 4.21 18.15
N TYR A 352 -2.43 3.67 17.15
CA TYR A 352 -1.77 4.44 16.10
C TYR A 352 -2.61 4.50 14.82
N TYR A 353 -2.42 5.57 14.06
CA TYR A 353 -2.93 5.70 12.71
C TYR A 353 -1.80 5.95 11.71
N ASP A 354 -2.01 5.50 10.48
CA ASP A 354 -1.19 5.89 9.33
C ASP A 354 -1.96 6.92 8.48
N PHE A 355 -1.44 7.22 7.28
CA PHE A 355 -1.96 8.27 6.42
C PHE A 355 -3.38 8.02 5.89
N PHE A 356 -3.87 6.77 5.87
CA PHE A 356 -5.19 6.43 5.34
C PHE A 356 -6.15 5.86 6.40
N THR A 357 -5.65 5.25 7.47
CA THR A 357 -6.48 4.46 8.41
C THR A 357 -7.50 5.30 9.17
N ARG A 358 -7.24 6.60 9.35
CA ARG A 358 -8.23 7.56 9.91
C ARG A 358 -9.50 7.70 9.07
N SER A 359 -9.55 7.19 7.83
CA SER A 359 -10.78 7.16 7.02
C SER A 359 -11.48 5.80 6.98
N LEU A 360 -10.94 4.78 7.65
CA LEU A 360 -11.64 3.50 7.82
C LEU A 360 -12.83 3.67 8.77
N GLU A 361 -13.91 2.94 8.52
CA GLU A 361 -15.18 3.10 9.22
C GLU A 361 -15.59 1.76 9.83
N PRO A 362 -15.84 1.68 11.15
CA PRO A 362 -16.33 0.46 11.77
C PRO A 362 -17.68 0.08 11.19
N MET A 363 -17.92 -1.22 11.01
CA MET A 363 -19.10 -1.82 10.38
C MET A 363 -19.27 -1.54 8.88
N LYS A 364 -18.32 -0.84 8.25
CA LYS A 364 -18.26 -0.63 6.79
C LYS A 364 -16.97 -1.17 6.19
N HIS A 365 -15.83 -0.90 6.80
CA HIS A 365 -14.51 -1.37 6.35
C HIS A 365 -13.91 -2.44 7.27
N TYR A 366 -14.35 -2.52 8.54
CA TYR A 366 -13.83 -3.48 9.51
C TYR A 366 -14.84 -3.74 10.64
N TRP A 367 -14.59 -4.77 11.44
CA TRP A 367 -15.30 -5.04 12.70
C TRP A 367 -14.41 -4.68 13.90
N PRO A 368 -14.86 -3.82 14.82
CA PRO A 368 -14.05 -3.41 15.98
C PRO A 368 -13.93 -4.55 17.00
N VAL A 369 -12.71 -4.73 17.54
CA VAL A 369 -12.41 -5.70 18.60
C VAL A 369 -11.81 -4.99 19.81
N LYS A 370 -12.29 -5.34 21.02
CA LYS A 370 -11.79 -4.77 22.29
C LYS A 370 -10.34 -5.19 22.56
N VAL A 371 -9.54 -4.29 23.13
CA VAL A 371 -8.17 -4.60 23.58
C VAL A 371 -8.21 -5.54 24.79
N ASP A 372 -8.92 -5.18 25.85
CA ASP A 372 -8.85 -5.88 27.14
C ASP A 372 -9.59 -7.24 27.16
N ASP A 373 -10.44 -7.48 26.16
CA ASP A 373 -11.31 -8.68 26.08
C ASP A 373 -11.35 -9.27 24.67
N LYS A 374 -10.19 -9.26 24.01
CA LYS A 374 -10.03 -9.60 22.59
C LYS A 374 -10.54 -11.00 22.25
N CYS A 375 -10.31 -12.03 23.08
CA CYS A 375 -10.74 -13.39 22.75
C CYS A 375 -12.26 -13.55 22.69
N ARG A 376 -12.99 -12.99 23.67
CA ARG A 376 -14.47 -13.01 23.67
C ARG A 376 -15.04 -12.14 22.57
N SER A 377 -14.44 -10.98 22.31
CA SER A 377 -14.85 -10.10 21.21
C SER A 377 -14.64 -10.75 19.83
N ILE A 378 -13.50 -11.42 19.60
CA ILE A 378 -13.24 -12.21 18.38
C ILE A 378 -14.26 -13.33 18.23
N LYS A 379 -14.51 -14.11 19.29
CA LYS A 379 -15.51 -15.19 19.24
C LYS A 379 -16.89 -14.68 18.92
N PHE A 380 -17.31 -13.58 19.55
CA PHE A 380 -18.59 -12.95 19.23
C PHE A 380 -18.66 -12.55 17.76
N ALA A 381 -17.63 -11.88 17.23
CA ALA A 381 -17.58 -11.45 15.84
C ALA A 381 -17.67 -12.64 14.86
N VAL A 382 -16.95 -13.73 15.13
CA VAL A 382 -16.96 -14.95 14.31
C VAL A 382 -18.32 -15.66 14.39
N ASP A 383 -18.87 -15.85 15.58
CA ASP A 383 -20.17 -16.51 15.79
C ASP A 383 -21.31 -15.69 15.15
N TRP A 384 -21.31 -14.38 15.35
CA TRP A 384 -22.26 -13.47 14.71
C TRP A 384 -22.09 -13.49 13.19
N GLY A 385 -20.87 -13.37 12.70
CA GLY A 385 -20.57 -13.28 11.28
C GLY A 385 -20.96 -14.54 10.51
N ASN A 386 -20.77 -15.72 11.10
CA ASN A 386 -21.12 -16.99 10.46
C ASN A 386 -22.64 -17.18 10.33
N ARG A 387 -23.44 -16.47 11.13
CA ARG A 387 -24.90 -16.35 10.99
C ARG A 387 -25.33 -15.22 10.04
N HIS A 388 -24.44 -14.28 9.71
CA HIS A 388 -24.72 -13.10 8.89
C HIS A 388 -23.78 -13.01 7.68
N LYS A 389 -23.60 -14.14 7.00
CA LYS A 389 -22.58 -14.32 5.96
C LYS A 389 -22.57 -13.21 4.89
N GLN A 390 -23.74 -12.82 4.38
CA GLN A 390 -23.82 -11.74 3.38
C GLN A 390 -23.25 -10.42 3.91
N LYS A 391 -23.61 -10.01 5.14
CA LYS A 391 -23.09 -8.79 5.76
C LYS A 391 -21.57 -8.84 5.96
N VAL A 392 -21.04 -9.99 6.36
CA VAL A 392 -19.58 -10.19 6.52
C VAL A 392 -18.88 -10.03 5.17
N GLN A 393 -19.42 -10.64 4.12
CA GLN A 393 -18.89 -10.53 2.78
C GLN A 393 -18.93 -9.07 2.29
N ASP A 394 -20.04 -8.37 2.50
CA ASP A 394 -20.20 -6.97 2.07
C ASP A 394 -19.19 -6.05 2.76
N ILE A 395 -18.97 -6.21 4.08
CA ILE A 395 -17.97 -5.41 4.82
C ILE A 395 -16.54 -5.76 4.36
N GLY A 396 -16.23 -7.05 4.21
CA GLY A 396 -14.92 -7.49 3.69
C GLY A 396 -14.65 -6.95 2.28
N LYS A 397 -15.68 -6.93 1.43
CA LYS A 397 -15.61 -6.39 0.07
C LYS A 397 -15.48 -4.88 0.04
N ALA A 398 -16.19 -4.17 0.91
CA ALA A 398 -16.06 -2.72 1.02
C ALA A 398 -14.65 -2.31 1.50
N SER A 399 -14.05 -3.10 2.39
CA SER A 399 -12.67 -2.94 2.86
C SER A 399 -11.66 -3.08 1.73
N SER A 400 -11.73 -4.19 0.98
CA SER A 400 -10.82 -4.43 -0.11
C SER A 400 -11.04 -3.44 -1.26
N ASP A 401 -12.29 -3.06 -1.54
CA ASP A 401 -12.59 -2.04 -2.55
C ASP A 401 -11.97 -0.69 -2.19
N PHE A 402 -11.98 -0.30 -0.92
CA PHE A 402 -11.27 0.90 -0.47
C PHE A 402 -9.77 0.78 -0.80
N VAL A 403 -9.11 -0.33 -0.46
CA VAL A 403 -7.68 -0.53 -0.74
C VAL A 403 -7.40 -0.57 -2.25
N HIS A 404 -8.12 -1.40 -3.00
CA HIS A 404 -7.91 -1.63 -4.43
C HIS A 404 -8.17 -0.41 -5.30
N LYS A 405 -9.06 0.49 -4.86
CA LYS A 405 -9.48 1.67 -5.65
C LYS A 405 -8.83 2.96 -5.15
N ASN A 406 -8.66 3.12 -3.83
CA ASN A 406 -8.25 4.38 -3.23
C ASN A 406 -6.82 4.36 -2.69
N LEU A 407 -6.18 3.20 -2.55
CA LEU A 407 -4.82 3.07 -2.06
C LEU A 407 -3.86 2.59 -3.17
N THR A 408 -4.05 3.01 -4.42
CA THR A 408 -3.14 2.67 -5.53
C THR A 408 -1.84 3.48 -5.47
N MET A 409 -0.77 3.06 -6.17
CA MET A 409 0.46 3.87 -6.21
C MET A 409 0.25 5.28 -6.79
N ASP A 410 -0.72 5.46 -7.69
CA ASP A 410 -1.13 6.80 -8.14
C ASP A 410 -1.55 7.69 -6.96
N PHE A 411 -2.42 7.20 -6.08
CA PHE A 411 -2.85 7.96 -4.90
C PHE A 411 -1.80 8.02 -3.80
N VAL A 412 -0.89 7.05 -3.70
CA VAL A 412 0.26 7.14 -2.79
C VAL A 412 1.16 8.30 -3.20
N TYR A 413 1.54 8.39 -4.48
CA TYR A 413 2.34 9.51 -4.97
C TYR A 413 1.60 10.85 -4.88
N ASP A 414 0.30 10.89 -5.17
CA ASP A 414 -0.48 12.12 -5.03
C ASP A 414 -0.55 12.58 -3.57
N TYR A 415 -0.68 11.64 -2.62
CA TYR A 415 -0.68 11.97 -1.19
C TYR A 415 0.67 12.55 -0.78
N MET A 416 1.78 11.90 -1.17
CA MET A 416 3.12 12.42 -0.91
C MET A 416 3.32 13.82 -1.52
N PHE A 417 2.86 14.02 -2.76
CA PHE A 417 2.94 15.33 -3.43
C PHE A 417 2.23 16.40 -2.63
N HIS A 418 0.95 16.18 -2.27
CA HIS A 418 0.17 17.16 -1.53
C HIS A 418 0.74 17.44 -0.14
N LEU A 419 1.13 16.39 0.59
CA LEU A 419 1.71 16.54 1.91
C LEU A 419 2.99 17.38 1.88
N LEU A 420 3.92 17.04 0.99
CA LEU A 420 5.19 17.75 0.87
C LEU A 420 5.01 19.18 0.32
N ASN A 421 4.08 19.38 -0.60
CA ASN A 421 3.77 20.70 -1.15
C ASN A 421 3.12 21.62 -0.10
N GLU A 422 2.14 21.14 0.67
CA GLU A 422 1.53 21.94 1.74
C GLU A 422 2.52 22.19 2.88
N TYR A 423 3.35 21.20 3.23
CA TYR A 423 4.44 21.39 4.20
C TYR A 423 5.41 22.48 3.76
N ALA A 424 5.86 22.46 2.50
CA ALA A 424 6.81 23.45 1.98
C ALA A 424 6.28 24.88 2.03
N LYS A 425 4.97 25.09 1.82
CA LYS A 425 4.32 26.41 1.95
C LYS A 425 4.38 26.98 3.35
N LEU A 426 4.56 26.13 4.37
CA LEU A 426 4.67 26.55 5.76
C LEU A 426 6.09 26.98 6.14
N LEU A 427 7.11 26.66 5.34
CA LEU A 427 8.48 27.08 5.61
C LEU A 427 8.61 28.60 5.54
N THR A 428 9.09 29.22 6.61
CA THR A 428 9.28 30.68 6.70
C THR A 428 10.69 31.11 6.29
N TYR A 429 11.44 30.21 5.67
CA TYR A 429 12.80 30.42 5.19
C TYR A 429 12.97 29.71 3.86
N ARG A 430 13.95 30.15 3.07
CA ARG A 430 14.31 29.46 1.83
C ARG A 430 15.23 28.28 2.14
N PRO A 431 14.86 27.04 1.76
CA PRO A 431 15.75 25.89 1.88
C PRO A 431 17.07 26.12 1.14
N THR A 432 18.16 25.66 1.74
CA THR A 432 19.51 25.71 1.17
C THR A 432 20.17 24.35 1.30
N ILE A 433 20.99 23.98 0.33
CA ILE A 433 21.73 22.71 0.34
C ILE A 433 22.59 22.62 1.62
N PRO A 434 22.39 21.61 2.49
CA PRO A 434 23.21 21.43 3.69
C PRO A 434 24.66 21.12 3.33
N PRO A 435 25.67 21.67 4.06
CA PRO A 435 27.08 21.46 3.75
C PRO A 435 27.53 20.00 3.72
N ASN A 436 26.94 19.14 4.56
CA ASN A 436 27.30 17.70 4.65
C ASN A 436 26.37 16.81 3.81
N SER A 437 25.52 17.39 2.96
CA SER A 437 24.58 16.61 2.15
C SER A 437 25.22 16.10 0.86
N VAL A 438 24.69 15.00 0.34
CA VAL A 438 25.01 14.44 -0.98
C VAL A 438 23.81 14.58 -1.91
N GLU A 439 24.04 14.84 -3.20
CA GLU A 439 22.96 14.83 -4.19
C GLU A 439 22.43 13.40 -4.36
N LEU A 440 21.11 13.25 -4.30
CA LEU A 440 20.40 11.98 -4.35
C LEU A 440 19.62 11.86 -5.66
N CYS A 441 19.77 10.72 -6.36
CA CYS A 441 19.05 10.39 -7.58
C CYS A 441 18.87 8.87 -7.70
N SER A 442 18.04 8.42 -8.65
CA SER A 442 17.73 7.00 -8.79
C SER A 442 18.96 6.16 -9.14
N GLU A 443 19.92 6.72 -9.86
CA GLU A 443 21.17 6.07 -10.24
C GLU A 443 22.05 5.75 -9.03
N THR A 444 22.20 6.70 -8.09
CA THR A 444 23.04 6.50 -6.90
C THR A 444 22.46 5.44 -5.95
N MET A 445 21.17 5.12 -6.08
CA MET A 445 20.53 4.04 -5.31
C MET A 445 20.44 2.71 -6.08
N ALA A 446 19.89 2.71 -7.30
CA ALA A 446 19.54 1.49 -8.01
C ALA A 446 20.72 0.85 -8.79
N CYS A 447 21.70 1.64 -9.24
CA CYS A 447 22.86 1.09 -9.94
C CYS A 447 23.75 0.22 -9.04
N PRO A 448 24.13 0.65 -7.82
CA PRO A 448 24.94 -0.18 -6.91
C PRO A 448 24.13 -1.27 -6.18
N ALA A 449 22.80 -1.17 -6.16
CA ALA A 449 21.94 -2.19 -5.55
C ALA A 449 22.15 -3.57 -6.20
N ASN A 450 21.84 -4.62 -5.46
CA ASN A 450 21.88 -6.00 -5.95
C ASN A 450 20.72 -6.82 -5.35
N GLY A 451 20.59 -8.08 -5.81
CA GLY A 451 19.63 -9.03 -5.24
C GLY A 451 18.19 -8.52 -5.21
N VAL A 452 17.50 -8.80 -4.10
CA VAL A 452 16.08 -8.46 -3.90
C VAL A 452 15.86 -6.95 -3.86
N GLU A 453 16.77 -6.19 -3.25
CA GLU A 453 16.69 -4.72 -3.19
C GLU A 453 16.62 -4.11 -4.59
N LYS A 454 17.55 -4.51 -5.48
CA LYS A 454 17.56 -4.04 -6.87
C LYS A 454 16.30 -4.46 -7.61
N ASN A 455 15.85 -5.70 -7.42
CA ASN A 455 14.63 -6.18 -8.08
C ASN A 455 13.42 -5.34 -7.67
N PHE A 456 13.29 -5.00 -6.39
CA PHE A 456 12.18 -4.18 -5.88
C PHE A 456 12.28 -2.72 -6.33
N MET A 457 13.48 -2.14 -6.34
CA MET A 457 13.69 -0.80 -6.92
C MET A 457 13.28 -0.77 -8.39
N MET A 458 13.77 -1.71 -9.20
CA MET A 458 13.44 -1.75 -10.64
C MET A 458 11.95 -2.00 -10.90
N ALA A 459 11.31 -2.86 -10.10
CA ALA A 459 9.89 -3.16 -10.21
C ALA A 459 8.99 -1.98 -9.79
N SER A 460 9.46 -1.11 -8.89
CA SER A 460 8.73 0.07 -8.39
C SER A 460 9.19 1.39 -9.03
N MET A 461 10.06 1.33 -10.04
CA MET A 461 10.62 2.51 -10.69
C MET A 461 9.58 3.23 -11.55
N VAL A 462 9.42 4.52 -11.33
CA VAL A 462 8.63 5.40 -12.20
C VAL A 462 9.41 5.62 -13.50
N LYS A 463 8.90 5.04 -14.59
CA LYS A 463 9.54 5.10 -15.92
C LYS A 463 9.21 6.38 -16.69
N TYR A 464 8.04 6.96 -16.45
CA TYR A 464 7.51 8.11 -17.18
C TYR A 464 6.98 9.16 -16.20
N PRO A 465 7.15 10.46 -16.50
CA PRO A 465 6.38 11.51 -15.84
C PRO A 465 4.88 11.26 -15.97
N SER A 466 4.10 11.76 -15.01
CA SER A 466 2.64 11.75 -15.11
C SER A 466 2.17 12.71 -16.20
N ASP A 467 1.20 12.26 -17.01
CA ASP A 467 0.58 13.08 -18.07
C ASP A 467 -0.32 14.20 -17.49
N SER A 468 -0.77 14.05 -16.24
CA SER A 468 -1.58 15.02 -15.52
C SER A 468 -0.90 15.47 -14.23
N GLY A 469 -1.37 16.60 -13.68
CA GLY A 469 -1.10 16.92 -12.28
C GLY A 469 -1.63 15.85 -11.30
N PRO A 470 -1.29 15.96 -10.01
CA PRO A 470 -1.88 15.14 -8.95
C PRO A 470 -3.40 15.38 -8.88
N CYS A 471 -4.14 14.43 -8.30
CA CYS A 471 -5.57 14.60 -8.01
C CYS A 471 -5.86 15.90 -7.23
N ILE A 472 -7.10 16.37 -7.26
CA ILE A 472 -7.53 17.56 -6.53
C ILE A 472 -7.75 17.19 -5.08
N MET A 473 -6.92 17.73 -4.18
CA MET A 473 -7.04 17.50 -2.74
C MET A 473 -8.33 18.14 -2.21
N PRO A 474 -9.17 17.38 -1.46
CA PRO A 474 -10.36 17.95 -0.82
C PRO A 474 -10.02 19.02 0.23
N PRO A 475 -10.94 19.95 0.51
CA PRO A 475 -10.75 20.95 1.57
C PRO A 475 -10.67 20.29 2.96
N PRO A 476 -10.14 20.99 3.99
CA PRO A 476 -10.19 20.50 5.36
C PRO A 476 -11.62 20.22 5.80
N PHE A 477 -11.78 19.40 6.85
CA PHE A 477 -13.09 19.22 7.47
C PHE A 477 -13.53 20.53 8.13
N ASP A 478 -14.78 20.94 7.93
CA ASP A 478 -15.38 21.94 8.82
C ASP A 478 -15.57 21.32 10.23
N PRO A 479 -15.54 22.13 11.32
CA PRO A 479 -15.60 21.60 12.68
C PRO A 479 -16.85 20.74 12.98
N PRO A 480 -18.05 21.04 12.45
CA PRO A 480 -19.19 20.12 12.51
C PRO A 480 -18.96 18.77 11.81
N SER A 481 -18.48 18.76 10.57
CA SER A 481 -18.19 17.54 9.81
C SER A 481 -17.12 16.68 10.49
N PHE A 482 -16.06 17.30 11.00
CA PHE A 482 -15.00 16.61 11.76
C PHE A 482 -15.57 15.87 12.98
N ARG A 483 -16.37 16.58 13.80
CA ARG A 483 -17.06 16.00 14.96
C ARG A 483 -18.05 14.90 14.55
N SER A 484 -18.74 15.07 13.43
CA SER A 484 -19.68 14.06 12.91
C SER A 484 -18.96 12.77 12.53
N VAL A 485 -17.84 12.84 11.82
CA VAL A 485 -17.03 11.67 11.44
C VAL A 485 -16.59 10.90 12.70
N ARG A 486 -16.04 11.60 13.69
CA ARG A 486 -15.61 10.99 14.96
C ARG A 486 -16.79 10.35 15.72
N SER A 487 -17.88 11.09 15.89
CA SER A 487 -19.07 10.61 16.60
C SER A 487 -19.69 9.38 15.94
N LYS A 488 -19.75 9.33 14.60
CA LYS A 488 -20.29 8.17 13.86
C LYS A 488 -19.45 6.92 14.12
N LYS A 489 -18.13 7.05 14.11
CA LYS A 489 -17.22 5.93 14.42
C LYS A 489 -17.42 5.43 15.85
N GLU A 490 -17.43 6.34 16.82
CA GLU A 490 -17.64 6.00 18.23
C GLU A 490 -19.00 5.32 18.46
N GLN A 491 -20.07 5.80 17.81
CA GLN A 491 -21.40 5.19 17.89
C GLN A 491 -21.42 3.77 17.29
N SER A 492 -20.78 3.56 16.13
CA SER A 492 -20.67 2.23 15.52
C SER A 492 -19.93 1.24 16.41
N VAL A 493 -18.84 1.67 17.06
CA VAL A 493 -18.12 0.85 18.03
C VAL A 493 -19.00 0.51 19.23
N ARG A 494 -19.61 1.52 19.88
CA ARG A 494 -20.51 1.32 21.03
C ARG A 494 -21.66 0.35 20.71
N LYS A 495 -22.20 0.41 19.49
CA LYS A 495 -23.25 -0.50 19.04
C LYS A 495 -22.79 -1.96 19.02
N VAL A 496 -21.58 -2.23 18.54
CA VAL A 496 -20.99 -3.59 18.57
C VAL A 496 -20.76 -4.04 20.01
N GLU A 497 -20.23 -3.16 20.87
CA GLU A 497 -20.02 -3.46 22.29
C GLU A 497 -21.32 -3.80 23.02
N MET A 498 -22.42 -3.11 22.72
CA MET A 498 -23.75 -3.43 23.24
C MET A 498 -24.22 -4.82 22.79
N TRP A 499 -23.99 -5.18 21.52
CA TRP A 499 -24.35 -6.51 21.01
C TRP A 499 -23.52 -7.62 21.67
N GLU A 500 -22.22 -7.41 21.84
CA GLU A 500 -21.33 -8.31 22.57
C GLU A 500 -21.82 -8.53 24.01
N ASN A 501 -22.08 -7.44 24.73
CA ASN A 501 -22.51 -7.52 26.13
C ASN A 501 -23.84 -8.29 26.24
N LYS A 502 -24.82 -8.00 25.37
CA LYS A 502 -26.09 -8.73 25.33
C LYS A 502 -25.90 -10.22 25.04
N PHE A 503 -25.01 -10.56 24.10
CA PHE A 503 -24.70 -11.95 23.78
C PHE A 503 -24.12 -12.68 24.99
N TRP A 504 -23.09 -12.14 25.63
CA TRP A 504 -22.44 -12.79 26.78
C TRP A 504 -23.35 -12.86 28.01
N SER A 505 -24.14 -11.82 28.31
CA SER A 505 -25.12 -11.86 29.40
C SER A 505 -26.20 -12.94 29.20
N SER A 506 -26.52 -13.30 27.94
CA SER A 506 -27.48 -14.36 27.64
C SER A 506 -26.94 -15.78 27.82
N GLN A 507 -25.62 -15.96 27.86
CA GLN A 507 -24.95 -17.27 28.02
C GLN A 507 -24.65 -17.61 29.49
N ILE A 508 -24.83 -16.66 30.41
CA ILE A 508 -24.62 -16.83 31.86
C ILE A 508 -25.90 -17.36 32.55
N LYS A 509 -27.03 -17.38 31.83
CA LYS A 509 -28.26 -18.06 32.24
C LYS A 509 -28.28 -19.48 31.68
#